data_AF-A0A351FB55-F1
#
_entry.id   AF-A0A351FB55-F1
#
_cell.length_a   1.000
_cell.length_b   1.000
_cell.length_c   1.000
_cell.angle_alpha   90.00
_cell.angle_beta   90.00
_cell.angle_gamma   90.00
#
_symmetry.space_group_name_H-M   'P 1'
#
loop_
_entity.id
_entity.type
_entity.pdbx_description
1 polymer ?
#
loop_
_entity_poly.entity_id
_entity_poly.type
_entity_poly.pdbx_seq_one_letter_code
_entity_poly.pdbx_strand_id
1 'polypeptide(L)'
;WQTRVDWLLRLSVAGAFIGHGLCAWWIKPSFIDLIVGTLDTLLGQDLAASASRQAFAEASLPVIAVQDFILVALLLLPNRKIRTVAMWMAIWGFVTAMSRMTAYGWGNWHDLALRICNGGIPLFLWYSWKQNHIDPTHS
;
A
#
# COMPACT_ATOMS: atom_id res chain seq x y z
N TRP A 1 -8.62 -18.12 19.33
CA TRP A 1 -9.28 -17.13 18.45
C TRP A 1 -8.33 -16.11 17.86
N GLN A 2 -7.46 -15.49 18.67
CA GLN A 2 -6.47 -14.48 18.23
C GLN A 2 -5.65 -14.91 17.00
N THR A 3 -5.10 -16.13 17.00
CA THR A 3 -4.29 -16.64 15.88
C THR A 3 -5.09 -16.79 14.59
N ARG A 4 -6.37 -17.18 14.67
CA ARG A 4 -7.24 -17.31 13.48
C ARG A 4 -7.54 -15.94 12.88
N VAL A 5 -7.87 -14.96 13.73
CA VAL A 5 -8.11 -13.57 13.31
C VAL A 5 -6.84 -12.95 12.72
N ASP A 6 -5.68 -13.20 13.33
CA ASP A 6 -4.38 -12.75 12.82
C ASP A 6 -4.13 -13.22 11.38
N TRP A 7 -4.34 -14.51 11.12
CA TRP A 7 -4.17 -15.08 9.79
C TRP A 7 -5.19 -14.54 8.78
N LEU A 8 -6.44 -14.32 9.19
CA LEU A 8 -7.44 -13.69 8.32
C LEU A 8 -7.02 -12.26 7.93
N LEU A 9 -6.51 -11.47 8.89
CA LEU A 9 -6.01 -10.13 8.62
C LEU A 9 -4.79 -10.18 7.69
N ARG A 10 -3.81 -11.06 7.96
CA ARG A 10 -2.64 -11.24 7.08
C ARG A 10 -3.05 -11.60 5.65
N LEU A 11 -3.97 -12.54 5.48
CA LEU A 11 -4.45 -12.96 4.17
C LEU A 11 -5.21 -11.83 3.45
N SER A 12 -5.99 -11.05 4.20
CA SER A 12 -6.70 -9.88 3.65
C SER A 12 -5.73 -8.82 3.13
N VAL A 13 -4.71 -8.48 3.92
CA VAL A 13 -3.64 -7.55 3.51
C VAL A 13 -2.84 -8.12 2.35
N ALA A 14 -2.50 -9.41 2.40
CA ALA A 14 -1.76 -10.07 1.35
C ALA A 14 -2.51 -10.05 0.02
N GLY A 15 -3.81 -10.33 0.03
CA GLY A 15 -4.65 -10.26 -1.17
C GLY A 15 -4.66 -8.87 -1.81
N ALA A 16 -4.79 -7.81 -1.00
CA ALA A 16 -4.76 -6.44 -1.50
C ALA A 16 -3.40 -6.09 -2.14
N PHE A 17 -2.29 -6.42 -1.48
CA PHE A 17 -0.94 -6.13 -1.97
C PHE A 17 -0.54 -7.00 -3.16
N ILE A 18 -0.96 -8.26 -3.23
CA ILE A 18 -0.78 -9.08 -4.44
C ILE A 18 -1.53 -8.45 -5.60
N GLY A 19 -2.77 -8.01 -5.40
CA GLY A 19 -3.57 -7.36 -6.44
C GLY A 19 -2.92 -6.06 -6.95
N HIS A 20 -2.42 -5.22 -6.05
CA HIS A 20 -1.67 -4.02 -6.41
C HIS A 20 -0.35 -4.36 -7.14
N GLY A 21 0.42 -5.30 -6.61
CA GLY A 21 1.68 -5.75 -7.20
C GLY A 21 1.50 -6.32 -8.61
N LEU A 22 0.46 -7.12 -8.85
CA LEU A 22 0.13 -7.62 -10.19
C LEU A 22 -0.27 -6.48 -11.14
N CYS A 23 -1.08 -5.53 -10.68
CA CYS A 23 -1.46 -4.37 -11.51
C CYS A 23 -0.25 -3.50 -11.87
N ALA A 24 0.69 -3.32 -10.93
CA ALA A 24 1.93 -2.61 -11.17
C ALA A 24 2.88 -3.39 -12.09
N TRP A 25 2.97 -4.72 -11.92
CA TRP A 25 3.78 -5.58 -12.79
C TRP A 25 3.29 -5.59 -14.24
N TRP A 26 1.98 -5.52 -14.45
CA TRP A 26 1.38 -5.39 -15.78
C TRP A 26 1.37 -3.97 -16.34
N ILE A 27 1.97 -3.01 -15.62
CA ILE A 27 2.08 -1.62 -16.06
C ILE A 27 0.69 -1.09 -16.50
N LYS A 28 -0.32 -1.33 -15.66
CA LYS A 28 -1.70 -0.90 -15.95
C LYS A 28 -1.73 0.62 -16.18
N PRO A 29 -2.40 1.12 -17.24
CA PRO A 29 -2.49 2.56 -17.51
C PRO A 29 -2.98 3.36 -16.30
N SER A 30 -3.98 2.85 -15.57
CA SER A 30 -4.49 3.50 -14.37
C SER A 30 -3.45 3.69 -13.26
N PHE A 31 -2.42 2.84 -13.18
CA PHE A 31 -1.33 2.98 -12.21
C PHE A 31 -0.28 3.99 -12.70
N ILE A 32 -0.06 4.07 -14.01
CA ILE A 32 0.77 5.12 -14.59
C ILE A 32 0.13 6.49 -14.31
N ASP A 33 -1.18 6.62 -14.59
CA ASP A 33 -1.96 7.84 -14.36
C ASP A 33 -1.89 8.30 -12.90
N LEU A 34 -1.87 7.36 -11.95
CA LEU A 34 -1.72 7.68 -10.52
C LEU A 34 -0.39 8.36 -10.22
N ILE A 35 0.70 7.86 -10.80
CA ILE A 35 2.04 8.40 -10.57
C ILE A 35 2.18 9.74 -11.29
N VAL A 36 1.84 9.79 -12.58
CA VAL A 36 1.92 11.02 -13.39
C VAL A 36 1.01 12.11 -12.81
N GLY A 37 -0.26 11.81 -12.54
CA GLY A 37 -1.20 12.77 -11.97
C GLY A 37 -0.77 13.26 -10.58
N THR A 38 -0.17 12.39 -9.76
CA THR A 38 0.39 12.83 -8.47
C THR A 38 1.61 13.75 -8.66
N LEU A 39 2.50 13.46 -9.62
CA LEU A 39 3.62 14.33 -9.96
C LEU A 39 3.16 15.68 -10.51
N ASP A 40 2.12 15.69 -11.35
CA ASP A 40 1.53 16.91 -11.89
C ASP A 40 0.94 17.79 -10.77
N THR A 41 0.25 17.18 -9.80
CA THR A 41 -0.30 17.91 -8.66
C THR A 41 0.79 18.46 -7.73
N LEU A 42 1.89 17.72 -7.53
CA LEU A 42 2.96 18.12 -6.61
C LEU A 42 3.97 19.10 -7.22
N LEU A 43 4.30 18.93 -8.51
CA LEU A 43 5.35 19.68 -9.20
C LEU A 43 4.78 20.71 -10.19
N GLY A 44 3.46 20.75 -10.37
CA GLY A 44 2.79 21.54 -11.40
C GLY A 44 2.78 20.86 -12.75
N GLN A 45 1.78 21.18 -13.58
CA GLN A 45 1.68 20.67 -14.94
C GLN A 45 2.73 21.31 -15.83
N ASP A 46 3.56 20.48 -16.46
CA ASP A 46 4.57 20.90 -17.41
C ASP A 46 4.62 19.92 -18.59
N LEU A 47 4.24 20.43 -19.77
CA LEU A 47 4.25 19.65 -21.01
C LEU A 47 5.65 19.18 -21.39
N ALA A 48 6.70 19.95 -21.08
CA ALA A 48 8.08 19.57 -21.37
C ALA A 48 8.54 18.38 -20.50
N ALA A 49 8.00 18.26 -19.28
CA ALA A 49 8.29 17.17 -18.35
C ALA A 49 7.36 15.95 -18.51
N SER A 50 6.31 16.03 -19.33
CA SER A 50 5.31 14.96 -19.47
C SER A 50 5.91 13.61 -19.87
N ALA A 51 6.80 13.61 -20.88
CA ALA A 51 7.46 12.40 -21.35
C ALA A 51 8.41 11.79 -20.30
N SER A 52 9.13 12.61 -19.53
CA SER A 52 10.03 12.11 -18.48
C SER A 52 9.25 11.57 -17.27
N ARG A 53 8.11 12.19 -16.92
CA ARG A 53 7.19 11.71 -15.88
C ARG A 53 6.57 10.35 -16.24
N GLN A 54 6.14 10.19 -17.50
CA GLN A 54 5.64 8.92 -18.02
C GLN A 54 6.71 7.82 -17.92
N ALA A 55 7.92 8.09 -18.43
CA ALA A 55 9.03 7.14 -18.39
C ALA A 55 9.41 6.76 -16.94
N PHE A 56 9.39 7.73 -16.02
CA PHE A 56 9.60 7.48 -14.60
C PHE A 56 8.51 6.58 -14.00
N ALA A 57 7.24 6.86 -14.31
CA ALA A 57 6.12 6.05 -13.84
C ALA A 57 6.27 4.59 -14.32
N GLU A 58 6.50 4.37 -15.61
CA GLU A 58 6.69 3.04 -16.20
C GLU A 58 7.90 2.30 -15.60
N ALA A 59 9.02 3.00 -15.35
CA ALA A 59 10.20 2.40 -14.71
C ALA A 59 9.99 2.07 -13.22
N SER A 60 9.18 2.87 -12.51
CA SER A 60 8.93 2.69 -11.08
C SER A 60 7.93 1.57 -10.76
N LEU A 61 6.98 1.28 -11.65
CA LEU A 61 5.92 0.29 -11.41
C LEU A 61 6.45 -1.14 -11.19
N PRO A 62 7.42 -1.67 -11.97
CA PRO A 62 8.03 -2.97 -11.68
C PRO A 62 8.72 -3.01 -10.32
N VAL A 63 9.35 -1.90 -9.89
CA VAL A 63 10.00 -1.80 -8.57
C VAL A 63 8.96 -1.85 -7.46
N ILE A 64 7.85 -1.13 -7.62
CA ILE A 64 6.71 -1.15 -6.70
C ILE A 64 6.11 -2.56 -6.62
N ALA A 65 5.96 -3.24 -7.76
CA ALA A 65 5.44 -4.60 -7.80
C ALA A 65 6.32 -5.59 -7.01
N VAL A 66 7.63 -5.51 -7.19
CA VAL A 66 8.59 -6.33 -6.45
C VAL A 66 8.53 -6.02 -4.95
N GLN A 67 8.44 -4.75 -4.56
CA GLN A 67 8.25 -4.34 -3.17
C GLN A 67 6.99 -4.99 -2.57
N ASP A 68 5.85 -4.91 -3.26
CA ASP A 68 4.58 -5.46 -2.79
C ASP A 68 4.68 -6.98 -2.58
N PHE A 69 5.30 -7.72 -3.51
CA PHE A 69 5.50 -9.16 -3.36
C PHE A 69 6.44 -9.52 -2.21
N ILE A 70 7.52 -8.76 -2.00
CA ILE A 70 8.44 -8.97 -0.88
C ILE A 70 7.71 -8.72 0.45
N LEU A 71 6.93 -7.64 0.55
CA LEU A 71 6.16 -7.32 1.76
C LEU A 71 5.15 -8.42 2.08
N VAL A 72 4.45 -8.94 1.07
CA VAL A 72 3.53 -10.07 1.22
C VAL A 72 4.27 -11.32 1.71
N ALA A 73 5.40 -11.66 1.10
CA ALA A 73 6.20 -12.82 1.50
C ALA A 73 6.64 -12.70 2.97
N LEU A 74 7.14 -11.53 3.38
CA LEU A 74 7.53 -11.24 4.75
C LEU A 74 6.35 -11.26 5.73
N LEU A 75 5.17 -10.78 5.31
CA LEU A 75 3.95 -10.76 6.11
C LEU A 75 3.41 -12.17 6.39
N LEU A 76 3.51 -13.06 5.41
CA LEU A 76 2.99 -14.43 5.48
C LEU A 76 3.93 -15.42 6.18
N LEU A 77 5.10 -14.99 6.65
CA LEU A 77 6.01 -15.86 7.43
C LEU A 77 5.33 -16.32 8.73
N PRO A 78 5.08 -17.63 8.92
CA PRO A 78 4.24 -18.13 10.01
C PRO A 78 4.81 -17.88 11.41
N ASN A 79 6.14 -17.89 11.54
CA ASN A 79 6.82 -17.76 12.83
C ASN A 79 7.35 -16.35 13.09
N ARG A 80 7.03 -15.35 12.24
CA ARG A 80 7.52 -13.97 12.41
C ARG A 80 6.40 -12.94 12.31
N LYS A 81 6.30 -12.11 13.36
CA LYS A 81 5.43 -10.93 13.44
C LYS A 81 6.27 -9.68 13.21
N ILE A 82 6.61 -9.40 11.95
CA ILE A 82 7.51 -8.30 11.61
C ILE A 82 6.73 -6.98 11.65
N ARG A 83 6.73 -6.31 12.81
CA ARG A 83 5.97 -5.07 13.03
C ARG A 83 6.35 -3.98 12.04
N THR A 84 7.63 -3.83 11.71
CA THR A 84 8.09 -2.82 10.73
C THR A 84 7.47 -3.04 9.35
N VAL A 85 7.29 -4.31 8.93
CA VAL A 85 6.63 -4.65 7.66
C VAL A 85 5.16 -4.27 7.71
N ALA A 86 4.43 -4.65 8.76
CA ALA A 86 3.02 -4.27 8.90
C ALA A 86 2.82 -2.75 8.93
N MET A 87 3.71 -2.01 9.60
CA MET A 87 3.68 -0.54 9.60
C MET A 87 3.97 0.04 8.22
N TRP A 88 4.98 -0.48 7.53
CA TRP A 88 5.29 -0.03 6.18
C TRP A 88 4.15 -0.30 5.20
N MET A 89 3.51 -1.48 5.29
CA MET A 89 2.31 -1.80 4.50
C MET A 89 1.14 -0.86 4.85
N ALA A 90 0.99 -0.43 6.10
CA ALA A 90 0.01 0.58 6.46
C ALA A 90 0.28 1.92 5.75
N ILE A 91 1.51 2.43 5.86
CA ILE A 91 1.93 3.68 5.22
C ILE A 91 1.74 3.58 3.70
N TRP A 92 2.24 2.50 3.09
CA TRP A 92 2.14 2.29 1.65
C TRP A 92 0.70 2.14 1.16
N GLY A 93 -0.14 1.44 1.93
CA GLY A 93 -1.57 1.32 1.66
C GLY A 93 -2.31 2.66 1.70
N PHE A 94 -1.96 3.53 2.65
CA PHE A 94 -2.49 4.90 2.69
C PHE A 94 -1.96 5.76 1.53
N VAL A 95 -0.66 5.70 1.22
CA VAL A 95 -0.08 6.42 0.07
C VAL A 95 -0.78 6.01 -1.23
N THR A 96 -0.99 4.71 -1.45
CA THR A 96 -1.69 4.18 -2.63
C THR A 96 -3.18 4.56 -2.66
N ALA A 97 -3.82 4.72 -1.51
CA ALA A 97 -5.20 5.20 -1.45
C ALA A 97 -5.28 6.71 -1.73
N MET A 98 -4.38 7.50 -1.14
CA MET A 98 -4.30 8.95 -1.33
C MET A 98 -3.89 9.33 -2.75
N SER A 99 -3.07 8.52 -3.43
CA SER A 99 -2.61 8.81 -4.79
C SER A 99 -3.76 8.99 -5.78
N ARG A 100 -4.93 8.37 -5.54
CA ARG A 100 -6.14 8.58 -6.36
C ARG A 100 -6.72 9.97 -6.20
N MET A 101 -6.77 10.46 -4.97
CA MET A 101 -7.24 11.81 -4.69
C MET A 101 -6.25 12.86 -5.21
N THR A 102 -4.94 12.60 -5.13
CA THR A 102 -3.93 13.53 -5.68
C THR A 102 -3.84 13.49 -7.19
N ALA A 103 -4.03 12.32 -7.83
CA ALA A 103 -3.95 12.20 -9.29
C ALA A 103 -5.21 12.69 -10.01
N TYR A 104 -6.40 12.40 -9.47
CA TYR A 104 -7.67 12.78 -10.11
C TYR A 104 -8.32 14.02 -9.48
N GLY A 105 -7.70 14.60 -8.47
CA GLY A 105 -8.17 15.80 -7.77
C GLY A 105 -9.13 15.53 -6.61
N TRP A 106 -9.38 16.58 -5.83
CA TRP A 106 -10.12 16.56 -4.56
C TRP A 106 -11.57 16.05 -4.66
N GLY A 107 -12.19 16.11 -5.84
CA GLY A 107 -13.53 15.54 -6.08
C GLY A 107 -13.60 14.01 -5.94
N ASN A 108 -12.45 13.33 -6.03
CA ASN A 108 -12.33 11.87 -5.97
C ASN A 108 -12.02 11.33 -4.55
N TRP A 109 -12.40 12.08 -3.51
CA TRP A 109 -12.24 11.65 -2.11
C TRP A 109 -12.94 10.33 -1.79
N HIS A 110 -14.01 9.99 -2.53
CA HIS A 110 -14.76 8.75 -2.34
C HIS A 110 -13.90 7.51 -2.67
N ASP A 111 -13.03 7.59 -3.67
CA ASP A 111 -12.08 6.51 -4.00
C ASP A 111 -11.04 6.28 -2.90
N LEU A 112 -10.61 7.36 -2.24
CA LEU A 112 -9.78 7.27 -1.03
C LEU A 112 -10.56 6.58 0.09
N ALA A 113 -11.80 6.99 0.35
CA ALA A 113 -12.63 6.43 1.42
C ALA A 113 -12.88 4.92 1.23
N LEU A 114 -13.16 4.48 -0.01
CA LEU A 114 -13.34 3.06 -0.34
C LEU A 114 -12.07 2.22 -0.12
N ARG A 115 -10.89 2.85 -0.18
CA ARG A 115 -9.59 2.17 -0.14
C ARG A 115 -8.79 2.46 1.12
N ILE A 116 -9.33 3.23 2.06
CA ILE A 116 -8.68 3.57 3.33
C ILE A 116 -8.28 2.31 4.12
N CYS A 117 -9.05 1.22 3.96
CA CYS A 117 -8.80 -0.08 4.55
C CYS A 117 -7.50 -0.74 4.04
N ASN A 118 -7.00 -0.36 2.86
CA ASN A 118 -5.73 -0.87 2.35
C ASN A 118 -4.55 -0.51 3.27
N GLY A 119 -4.60 0.67 3.93
CA GLY A 119 -3.68 1.05 4.99
C GLY A 119 -4.20 0.72 6.39
N GLY A 120 -5.52 0.79 6.60
CA GLY A 120 -6.15 0.59 7.90
C GLY A 120 -6.01 -0.83 8.47
N ILE A 121 -6.20 -1.87 7.63
CA ILE A 121 -6.06 -3.27 8.07
C ILE A 121 -4.62 -3.60 8.51
N PRO A 122 -3.56 -3.28 7.72
CA PRO A 122 -2.19 -3.50 8.19
C PRO A 122 -1.81 -2.62 9.39
N LEU A 123 -2.39 -1.42 9.54
CA LEU A 123 -2.21 -0.60 10.74
C LEU A 123 -2.79 -1.27 11.98
N PHE A 124 -3.99 -1.82 11.87
CA PHE A 124 -4.62 -2.59 12.95
C PHE A 124 -3.80 -3.83 13.29
N LEU A 125 -3.28 -4.55 12.28
CA LEU A 125 -2.40 -5.69 12.48
C LEU A 125 -1.13 -5.30 13.25
N TRP A 126 -0.47 -4.21 12.86
CA TRP A 126 0.68 -3.67 13.58
C TRP A 126 0.36 -3.33 15.04
N TYR A 127 -0.78 -2.69 15.28
CA TYR A 127 -1.21 -2.30 16.62
C TYR A 127 -1.51 -3.54 17.50
N SER A 128 -2.19 -4.54 16.95
CA SER A 128 -2.46 -5.80 17.66
C SER A 128 -1.18 -6.55 18.05
N TRP A 129 -0.15 -6.52 17.20
CA TRP A 129 1.14 -7.13 17.50
C TRP A 129 1.95 -6.34 18.53
N LYS A 130 1.78 -5.00 18.57
CA LYS A 130 2.39 -4.15 19.60
C LYS A 130 1.88 -4.51 20.99
N GLN A 131 0.57 -4.71 21.16
CA GLN A 131 -0.02 -5.02 22.47
C GLN A 131 0.46 -6.36 23.03
N ASN A 132 0.63 -7.37 22.19
CA ASN A 132 1.14 -8.68 22.60
C ASN A 132 2.60 -8.67 23.11
N HIS A 133 3.33 -7.56 22.97
CA HIS A 133 4.69 -7.40 23.53
C HIS A 133 4.71 -6.61 24.84
N ILE A 134 3.58 -6.03 25.26
CA ILE A 134 3.47 -5.16 26.45
C ILE A 134 2.79 -5.90 27.62
N ASP A 135 2.51 -7.19 27.49
CA ASP A 135 1.84 -7.98 28.55
C ASP A 135 2.84 -8.89 29.28
N PRO A 136 3.44 -8.46 30.41
CA PRO A 136 4.29 -9.31 31.23
C PRO A 136 3.53 -10.06 32.33
N THR A 137 2.22 -10.33 32.17
CA THR A 137 1.27 -10.98 33.11
C THR A 137 0.38 -10.02 33.90
N HIS A 138 -0.92 -10.32 33.88
CA HIS A 138 -1.98 -9.98 34.84
C HIS A 138 -1.94 -8.60 35.53
N SER A 139 -3.04 -7.85 35.40
CA SER A 139 -3.55 -7.06 36.54
C SER A 139 -4.65 -7.85 37.22
#